data_AF-A0A5C7A474-F1
#
_entry.id   AF-A0A5C7A474-F1
#
_cell.length_a   1.000
_cell.length_b   1.000
_cell.length_c   1.000
_cell.angle_alpha   90.00
_cell.angle_beta   90.00
_cell.angle_gamma   90.00
#
_symmetry.space_group_name_H-M   'P 1'
#
loop_
_entity.id
_entity.type
_entity.pdbx_description
1 polymer ?
#
loop_
_entity_poly.entity_id
_entity_poly.type
_entity_poly.pdbx_seq_one_letter_code
_entity_poly.pdbx_strand_id
1 'polypeptide(L)'
;MSILLGVGVVTTVTVIYLGKKGWQALHRAVGITPGVLIYKNPNEPLSLLDVTWQNLALNVKYLNGLPDEQLRQLQRIDNKVTTYKGYQRNLQEQNLTEALTEQEFVLHKLLHTRLPEMLTSHHHVRSTSAGDNRSHTDNINTVQANEILQEVLDNIEERLDNGLERMETQHLQDLRIMKRYIDSHNA
;
A
#
# COMPACT_ATOMS: atom_id res chain seq x y z
N MET A 1 62.16 8.91 30.68
CA MET A 1 61.46 9.98 29.94
C MET A 1 60.30 9.34 29.20
N SER A 2 59.08 9.46 29.73
CA SER A 2 57.83 9.04 29.08
C SER A 2 57.31 10.15 28.19
N ILE A 3 56.79 9.83 27.00
CA ILE A 3 55.74 10.63 26.34
C ILE A 3 54.75 9.66 25.67
N LEU A 4 53.55 9.63 26.23
CA LEU A 4 52.30 9.15 25.65
C LEU A 4 51.83 10.16 24.61
N LEU A 5 51.49 9.73 23.40
CA LEU A 5 50.60 10.48 22.50
C LEU A 5 49.64 9.50 21.84
N GLY A 6 48.45 9.39 22.45
CA GLY A 6 47.30 8.77 21.83
C GLY A 6 46.79 9.63 20.67
N VAL A 7 46.44 8.97 19.56
CA VAL A 7 45.69 9.59 18.48
C VAL A 7 44.35 8.88 18.41
N GLY A 8 43.33 9.54 18.95
CA GLY A 8 41.94 9.13 18.84
C GLY A 8 41.49 9.24 17.39
N VAL A 9 40.93 8.16 16.85
CA VAL A 9 40.25 8.17 15.56
C VAL A 9 38.89 8.83 15.77
N VAL A 10 38.78 10.10 15.43
CA VAL A 10 37.50 10.81 15.37
C VAL A 10 36.75 10.30 14.14
N THR A 11 35.82 9.38 14.32
CA THR A 11 34.84 9.01 13.29
C THR A 11 33.91 10.20 13.08
N THR A 12 34.23 11.04 12.10
CA THR A 12 33.36 12.13 11.66
C THR A 12 32.11 11.55 11.01
N VAL A 13 31.00 11.52 11.75
CA VAL A 13 29.67 11.25 11.19
C VAL A 13 29.35 12.38 10.21
N THR A 14 29.45 12.08 8.92
CA THR A 14 29.19 13.05 7.86
C THR A 14 27.68 13.24 7.75
N VAL A 15 27.16 14.30 8.36
CA VAL A 15 25.78 14.74 8.17
C VAL A 15 25.69 15.37 6.78
N ILE A 16 25.16 14.63 5.80
CA ILE A 16 24.97 15.14 4.44
C ILE A 16 23.77 16.10 4.45
N TYR A 17 24.06 17.40 4.43
CA TYR A 17 23.07 18.44 4.20
C TYR A 17 22.77 18.52 2.69
N LEU A 18 21.71 17.83 2.25
CA LEU A 18 21.26 17.86 0.85
C LEU A 18 20.61 19.21 0.52
N GLY A 19 21.36 20.11 -0.11
CA GLY A 19 20.82 21.36 -0.66
C GLY A 19 19.85 21.15 -1.83
N LYS A 20 19.10 22.19 -2.22
CA LYS A 20 18.11 22.18 -3.34
C LYS A 20 18.60 21.51 -4.63
N LYS A 21 19.89 21.62 -4.96
CA LYS A 21 20.48 20.99 -6.15
C LYS A 21 20.69 19.47 -6.01
N GLY A 22 21.02 19.00 -4.81
CA GLY A 22 21.12 17.57 -4.50
C GLY A 22 19.75 16.89 -4.53
N TRP A 23 18.72 17.58 -4.04
CA TRP A 23 17.32 17.15 -4.17
C TRP A 23 16.89 17.00 -5.64
N GLN A 24 17.20 17.99 -6.49
CA GLN A 24 16.91 17.91 -7.92
C GLN A 24 17.68 16.81 -8.65
N ALA A 25 18.93 16.54 -8.25
CA ALA A 25 19.73 15.46 -8.80
C ALA A 25 19.19 14.08 -8.41
N LEU A 26 18.77 13.91 -7.14
CA LEU A 26 18.09 12.71 -6.66
C LEU A 26 16.82 12.44 -7.47
N HIS A 27 15.96 13.45 -7.63
CA HIS A 27 14.74 13.32 -8.43
C HIS A 27 15.00 12.92 -9.88
N ARG A 28 16.02 13.51 -10.53
CA ARG A 28 16.42 13.10 -11.88
C ARG A 28 16.96 11.66 -11.94
N ALA A 29 17.70 11.22 -10.93
CA ALA A 29 18.25 9.87 -10.86
C ALA A 29 17.16 8.80 -10.64
N VAL A 30 16.10 9.11 -9.90
CA VAL A 30 14.94 8.21 -9.70
C VAL A 30 13.83 8.38 -10.74
N GLY A 31 14.10 9.10 -11.84
CA GLY A 31 13.14 9.28 -12.94
C GLY A 31 11.99 10.26 -12.67
N ILE A 32 12.02 10.98 -11.54
CA ILE A 32 11.05 12.04 -11.21
C ILE A 32 11.53 13.35 -11.84
N THR A 33 10.96 13.71 -13.00
CA THR A 33 11.29 14.98 -13.65
C THR A 33 10.76 16.15 -12.81
N PRO A 34 11.59 17.13 -12.41
CA PRO A 34 11.13 18.30 -11.66
C PRO A 34 10.17 19.12 -12.53
N GLY A 35 8.90 19.20 -12.12
CA GLY A 35 7.84 19.93 -12.84
C GLY A 35 6.62 19.10 -13.27
N VAL A 36 6.62 17.77 -13.05
CA VAL A 36 5.49 16.89 -13.43
C VAL A 36 4.73 16.33 -12.22
N LEU A 37 5.13 16.69 -11.00
CA LEU A 37 4.36 16.38 -9.80
C LEU A 37 3.13 17.29 -9.74
N ILE A 38 2.04 16.84 -10.35
CA ILE A 38 0.72 17.42 -10.13
C ILE A 38 0.30 16.97 -8.74
N TYR A 39 0.37 17.88 -7.78
CA TYR A 39 -0.23 17.68 -6.45
C TYR A 39 -1.74 17.60 -6.63
N LYS A 40 -2.27 16.39 -6.71
CA LYS A 40 -3.72 16.17 -6.63
C LYS A 40 -4.15 16.41 -5.18
N ASN A 41 -5.17 17.24 -5.01
CA ASN A 41 -5.74 17.47 -3.69
C ASN A 41 -6.35 16.15 -3.21
N PRO A 42 -5.95 15.61 -2.04
CA PRO A 42 -6.48 14.35 -1.53
C PRO A 42 -7.98 14.42 -1.27
N ASN A 43 -8.59 15.62 -1.23
CA ASN A 43 -10.01 15.86 -1.03
C ASN A 43 -10.80 16.12 -2.32
N GLU A 44 -10.17 16.11 -3.49
CA GLU A 44 -10.87 16.29 -4.79
C GLU A 44 -11.74 15.06 -5.14
N PRO A 45 -12.96 15.24 -5.68
CA PRO A 45 -13.80 14.10 -6.08
C PRO A 45 -13.07 13.19 -7.06
N LEU A 46 -13.15 11.88 -6.85
CA LEU A 46 -12.45 10.93 -7.69
C LEU A 46 -13.20 10.76 -9.02
N SER A 47 -12.60 11.24 -10.11
CA SER A 47 -13.05 10.88 -11.45
C SER A 47 -12.61 9.46 -11.77
N LEU A 48 -13.55 8.54 -11.99
CA LEU A 48 -13.27 7.15 -12.39
C LEU A 48 -12.44 7.05 -13.69
N LEU A 49 -12.47 8.08 -14.53
CA LEU A 49 -11.68 8.18 -15.76
C LEU A 49 -10.19 8.46 -15.48
N ASP A 50 -9.88 9.06 -14.33
CA ASP A 50 -8.52 9.44 -13.93
C ASP A 50 -7.86 8.39 -13.02
N VAL A 51 -8.62 7.40 -12.54
CA VAL A 51 -8.12 6.35 -11.66
C VAL A 51 -7.59 5.20 -12.49
N THR A 52 -6.29 4.96 -12.40
CA THR A 52 -5.62 3.79 -12.99
C THR A 52 -5.31 2.79 -11.88
N TRP A 53 -5.89 1.59 -11.98
CA TRP A 53 -5.66 0.50 -11.05
C TRP A 53 -4.39 -0.25 -11.45
N GLN A 54 -3.39 -0.29 -10.57
CA GLN A 54 -2.09 -0.90 -10.90
C GLN A 54 -2.05 -2.39 -10.55
N ASN A 55 -2.70 -2.77 -9.46
CA ASN A 55 -2.66 -4.14 -8.93
C ASN A 55 -4.03 -4.79 -8.90
N LEU A 56 -5.09 -4.03 -8.66
CA LEU A 56 -6.45 -4.55 -8.64
C LEU A 56 -7.01 -4.61 -10.07
N ALA A 57 -7.43 -5.80 -10.50
CA ALA A 57 -8.12 -5.98 -11.78
C ALA A 57 -9.62 -5.64 -11.64
N LEU A 58 -9.93 -4.36 -11.45
CA LEU A 58 -11.30 -3.88 -11.26
C LEU A 58 -11.92 -3.43 -12.59
N ASN A 59 -13.18 -3.81 -12.82
CA ASN A 59 -13.93 -3.34 -13.98
C ASN A 59 -14.66 -2.04 -13.63
N VAL A 60 -14.32 -0.96 -14.35
CA VAL A 60 -14.87 0.39 -14.15
C VAL A 60 -16.41 0.42 -14.17
N LYS A 61 -17.05 -0.47 -14.95
CA LYS A 61 -18.52 -0.60 -14.98
C LYS A 61 -19.11 -0.84 -13.59
N TYR A 62 -18.46 -1.67 -12.78
CA TYR A 62 -18.94 -2.04 -11.44
C TYR A 62 -18.58 -1.01 -10.37
N LEU A 63 -17.68 -0.08 -10.69
CA LEU A 63 -17.28 1.02 -9.81
C LEU A 63 -18.21 2.23 -9.95
N ASN A 64 -18.89 2.36 -11.09
CA ASN A 64 -19.85 3.42 -11.31
C ASN A 64 -20.87 3.43 -10.18
N GLY A 65 -21.10 4.60 -9.57
CA GLY A 65 -22.09 4.83 -8.50
C GLY A 65 -21.71 4.28 -7.11
N LEU A 66 -20.47 3.85 -6.90
CA LEU A 66 -19.94 3.74 -5.55
C LEU A 66 -19.78 5.15 -4.95
N PRO A 67 -19.98 5.32 -3.63
CA PRO A 67 -19.61 6.55 -2.94
C PRO A 67 -18.12 6.85 -3.09
N ASP A 68 -17.77 8.14 -3.15
CA ASP A 68 -16.38 8.61 -3.24
C ASP A 68 -15.47 8.02 -2.17
N GLU A 69 -15.98 7.81 -0.95
CA GLU A 69 -15.25 7.20 0.16
C GLU A 69 -14.79 5.78 -0.16
N GLN A 70 -15.67 4.95 -0.72
CA GLN A 70 -15.36 3.57 -1.12
C GLN A 70 -14.39 3.54 -2.30
N LEU A 71 -14.52 4.47 -3.25
CA LEU A 71 -13.56 4.60 -4.35
C LEU A 71 -12.16 4.98 -3.85
N ARG A 72 -12.08 5.90 -2.88
CA ARG A 72 -10.82 6.28 -2.23
C ARG A 72 -10.21 5.13 -1.46
N GLN A 73 -11.04 4.36 -0.75
CA GLN A 73 -10.59 3.19 -0.02
C GLN A 73 -10.00 2.13 -0.97
N LEU A 74 -10.67 1.84 -2.08
CA LEU A 74 -10.13 0.97 -3.12
C LEU A 74 -8.78 1.46 -3.64
N GLN A 75 -8.61 2.77 -3.83
CA GLN A 75 -7.32 3.34 -4.25
C GLN A 75 -6.24 3.19 -3.18
N ARG A 76 -6.58 3.38 -1.89
CA ARG A 76 -5.64 3.12 -0.78
C ARG A 76 -5.25 1.64 -0.74
N ILE A 77 -6.20 0.73 -0.93
CA ILE A 77 -5.94 -0.72 -1.01
C ILE A 77 -5.00 -1.00 -2.18
N ASP A 78 -5.25 -0.49 -3.39
CA ASP A 78 -4.38 -0.69 -4.56
C ASP A 78 -2.94 -0.22 -4.28
N ASN A 79 -2.79 0.95 -3.65
CA ASN A 79 -1.49 1.48 -3.24
C ASN A 79 -0.80 0.61 -2.18
N LYS A 80 -1.52 0.14 -1.16
CA LYS A 80 -0.97 -0.76 -0.13
C LYS A 80 -0.52 -2.09 -0.74
N VAL A 81 -1.27 -2.62 -1.71
CA VAL A 81 -0.89 -3.82 -2.46
C VAL A 81 0.40 -3.59 -3.28
N THR A 82 0.59 -2.40 -3.86
CA THR A 82 1.86 -2.04 -4.52
C THR A 82 3.03 -2.14 -3.55
N THR A 83 2.90 -1.53 -2.36
CA THR A 83 3.94 -1.57 -1.32
C THR A 83 4.22 -3.01 -0.89
N TYR A 84 3.17 -3.79 -0.66
CA TYR A 84 3.25 -5.18 -0.23
C TYR A 84 3.98 -6.06 -1.26
N LYS A 85 3.61 -5.97 -2.55
CA LYS A 85 4.30 -6.70 -3.63
C LYS A 85 5.75 -6.27 -3.81
N GLY A 86 6.03 -4.98 -3.64
CA GLY A 86 7.41 -4.46 -3.68
C GLY A 86 8.30 -5.16 -2.66
N TYR A 87 7.78 -5.36 -1.44
CA TYR A 87 8.48 -6.10 -0.41
C TYR A 87 8.66 -7.59 -0.76
N GLN A 88 7.60 -8.27 -1.21
CA GLN A 88 7.71 -9.67 -1.61
C GLN A 88 8.77 -9.89 -2.69
N ARG A 89 8.88 -8.96 -3.65
CA ARG A 89 9.93 -8.97 -4.66
C ARG A 89 11.32 -8.82 -4.03
N ASN A 90 11.50 -7.89 -3.09
CA ASN A 90 12.78 -7.69 -2.40
C ASN A 90 13.22 -8.94 -1.62
N LEU A 91 12.30 -9.70 -1.03
CA LEU A 91 12.60 -10.99 -0.38
C LEU A 91 13.04 -12.04 -1.39
N GLN A 92 12.34 -12.15 -2.53
CA GLN A 92 12.69 -13.06 -3.61
C GLN A 92 14.08 -12.76 -4.19
N GLU A 93 14.43 -11.49 -4.37
CA GLU A 93 15.74 -11.06 -4.84
C GLU A 93 16.87 -11.42 -3.86
N GLN A 94 16.57 -11.56 -2.57
CA GLN A 94 17.50 -12.02 -1.54
C GLN A 94 17.59 -13.55 -1.44
N ASN A 95 16.96 -14.30 -2.35
CA ASN A 95 16.79 -15.76 -2.31
C ASN A 95 16.11 -16.26 -1.03
N LEU A 96 15.47 -15.37 -0.27
CA LEU A 96 14.60 -15.71 0.85
C LEU A 96 13.23 -16.07 0.27
N THR A 97 13.15 -17.25 -0.35
CA THR A 97 11.87 -17.79 -0.82
C THR A 97 11.14 -18.39 0.37
N GLU A 98 10.44 -17.54 1.12
CA GLU A 98 9.46 -18.03 2.08
C GLU A 98 8.29 -18.68 1.31
N ALA A 99 7.89 -19.87 1.75
CA ALA A 99 6.67 -20.50 1.24
C ALA A 99 5.50 -19.54 1.52
N LEU A 100 4.69 -19.29 0.49
CA LEU A 100 3.57 -18.34 0.56
C LEU A 100 2.70 -18.68 1.77
N THR A 101 2.63 -17.75 2.71
CA THR A 101 1.92 -17.96 3.98
C THR A 101 0.42 -18.07 3.72
N GLU A 102 -0.32 -18.73 4.62
CA GLU A 102 -1.79 -18.82 4.50
C GLU A 102 -2.43 -17.42 4.45
N GLN A 103 -1.87 -16.46 5.18
CA GLN A 103 -2.35 -15.09 5.23
C GLN A 103 -2.16 -14.38 3.87
N GLU A 104 -1.01 -14.57 3.24
CA GLU A 104 -0.74 -14.09 1.88
C GLU A 104 -1.67 -14.72 0.85
N PHE A 105 -1.91 -16.02 0.97
CA PHE A 105 -2.82 -16.73 0.07
C PHE A 105 -4.24 -16.19 0.19
N VAL A 106 -4.73 -16.04 1.42
CA VAL A 106 -6.07 -15.49 1.69
C VAL A 106 -6.18 -14.07 1.16
N LEU A 107 -5.19 -13.21 1.44
CA LEU A 107 -5.19 -11.83 0.97
C LEU A 107 -5.19 -11.76 -0.56
N HIS A 108 -4.35 -12.55 -1.22
CA HIS A 108 -4.32 -12.64 -2.68
C HIS A 108 -5.69 -13.04 -3.24
N LYS A 109 -6.33 -14.06 -2.65
CA LYS A 109 -7.67 -14.51 -3.05
C LYS A 109 -8.75 -13.45 -2.82
N LEU A 110 -8.67 -12.71 -1.71
CA LEU A 110 -9.58 -11.61 -1.42
C LEU A 110 -9.46 -10.51 -2.47
N LEU A 111 -8.25 -10.07 -2.80
CA LEU A 111 -8.00 -8.97 -3.72
C LEU A 111 -8.32 -9.32 -5.18
N HIS A 112 -7.93 -10.51 -5.64
CA HIS A 112 -7.97 -10.87 -7.06
C HIS A 112 -9.19 -11.70 -7.47
N THR A 113 -9.94 -12.25 -6.51
CA THR A 113 -11.13 -13.06 -6.81
C THR A 113 -12.36 -12.51 -6.11
N ARG A 114 -12.33 -12.42 -4.77
CA ARG A 114 -13.54 -12.10 -4.00
C ARG A 114 -13.97 -10.65 -4.14
N LEU A 115 -13.04 -9.70 -4.14
CA LEU A 115 -13.35 -8.28 -4.27
C LEU A 115 -14.01 -7.97 -5.63
N PRO A 116 -13.48 -8.42 -6.79
CA PRO A 116 -14.18 -8.27 -8.07
C PRO A 116 -15.56 -8.94 -8.12
N GLU A 117 -15.71 -10.15 -7.57
CA GLU A 117 -17.00 -10.86 -7.49
C GLU A 117 -18.03 -10.07 -6.66
N MET A 118 -17.58 -9.51 -5.53
CA MET A 118 -18.43 -8.73 -4.64
C MET A 118 -18.85 -7.40 -5.27
N LEU A 119 -17.94 -6.68 -5.92
CA LEU A 119 -18.26 -5.46 -6.68
C LEU A 119 -19.28 -5.74 -7.80
N THR A 120 -19.16 -6.90 -8.45
CA THR A 120 -20.12 -7.33 -9.47
C THR A 120 -21.50 -7.59 -8.87
N SER A 121 -21.54 -8.26 -7.71
CA SER A 121 -22.78 -8.58 -6.98
C SER A 121 -23.47 -7.32 -6.47
N HIS A 122 -22.69 -6.39 -5.90
CA HIS A 122 -23.14 -5.07 -5.46
C HIS A 122 -23.77 -4.27 -6.60
N HIS A 123 -23.07 -4.19 -7.73
CA HIS A 123 -23.61 -3.53 -8.92
C HIS A 123 -24.91 -4.19 -9.38
N HIS A 124 -25.02 -5.52 -9.32
CA HIS A 124 -26.25 -6.22 -9.71
C HIS A 124 -27.43 -5.80 -8.83
N VAL A 125 -27.28 -5.87 -7.51
CA VAL A 125 -28.31 -5.44 -6.54
C VAL A 125 -28.73 -3.99 -6.79
N ARG A 126 -27.76 -3.09 -7.03
CA ARG A 126 -28.09 -1.69 -7.30
C ARG A 126 -28.77 -1.49 -8.65
N SER A 127 -28.36 -2.22 -9.67
CA SER A 127 -28.95 -2.12 -11.01
C SER A 127 -30.38 -2.66 -11.07
N THR A 128 -30.70 -3.70 -10.31
CA THR A 128 -32.07 -4.22 -10.18
C THR A 128 -32.99 -3.23 -9.45
N SER A 129 -32.43 -2.46 -8.51
CA SER A 129 -33.15 -1.44 -7.74
C SER A 129 -33.24 -0.05 -8.43
N ALA A 130 -32.73 0.07 -9.66
CA ALA A 130 -32.70 1.34 -10.42
C ALA A 130 -33.94 1.58 -11.31
N GLY A 131 -34.91 0.66 -11.36
CA GLY A 131 -36.15 0.84 -12.13
C GLY A 131 -37.11 1.88 -11.53
N ASP A 132 -38.03 2.39 -12.35
CA ASP A 132 -38.96 3.50 -12.01
C ASP A 132 -39.89 3.25 -10.80
N ASN A 133 -40.04 2.01 -10.35
CA ASN A 133 -40.82 1.64 -9.17
C ASN A 133 -39.91 1.11 -8.06
N ARG A 134 -39.20 2.00 -7.36
CA ARG A 134 -38.42 1.63 -6.17
C ARG A 134 -39.37 1.18 -5.04
N SER A 135 -39.33 -0.11 -4.70
CA SER A 135 -39.95 -0.58 -3.48
C SER A 135 -39.13 -0.17 -2.26
N HIS A 136 -39.78 -0.09 -1.09
CA HIS A 136 -39.06 0.11 0.18
C HIS A 136 -38.00 -0.98 0.41
N THR A 137 -38.31 -2.22 -0.01
CA THR A 137 -37.42 -3.38 0.04
C THR A 137 -36.17 -3.20 -0.84
N ASP A 138 -36.30 -2.60 -2.01
CA ASP A 138 -35.15 -2.33 -2.89
C ASP A 138 -34.17 -1.36 -2.23
N ASN A 139 -34.67 -0.31 -1.57
CA ASN A 139 -33.82 0.66 -0.88
C ASN A 139 -33.06 -0.01 0.27
N ILE A 140 -33.75 -0.82 1.09
CA ILE A 140 -33.15 -1.60 2.18
C ILE A 140 -32.03 -2.51 1.64
N ASN A 141 -32.27 -3.22 0.54
CA ASN A 141 -31.28 -4.11 -0.06
C ASN A 141 -30.04 -3.35 -0.57
N THR A 142 -30.22 -2.16 -1.15
CA THR A 142 -29.07 -1.34 -1.58
C THR A 142 -28.25 -0.80 -0.42
N VAL A 143 -28.89 -0.44 0.70
CA VAL A 143 -28.19 -0.01 1.92
C VAL A 143 -27.40 -1.18 2.50
N GLN A 144 -28.01 -2.34 2.66
CA GLN A 144 -27.32 -3.55 3.14
C GLN A 144 -26.16 -3.96 2.22
N ALA A 145 -26.33 -3.87 0.90
CA ALA A 145 -25.25 -4.16 -0.04
C ALA A 145 -24.06 -3.18 0.14
N ASN A 146 -24.33 -1.90 0.39
CA ASN A 146 -23.28 -0.91 0.67
C ASN A 146 -22.56 -1.22 1.99
N GLU A 147 -23.29 -1.59 3.05
CA GLU A 147 -22.72 -1.94 4.36
C GLU A 147 -21.83 -3.18 4.27
N ILE A 148 -22.29 -4.23 3.59
CA ILE A 148 -21.50 -5.46 3.37
C ILE A 148 -20.24 -5.16 2.55
N LEU A 149 -20.37 -4.35 1.49
CA LEU A 149 -19.21 -3.92 0.71
C LEU A 149 -18.21 -3.16 1.59
N GLN A 150 -18.69 -2.25 2.44
CA GLN A 150 -17.85 -1.48 3.35
C GLN A 150 -17.10 -2.38 4.32
N GLU A 151 -17.79 -3.31 4.99
CA GLU A 151 -17.19 -4.25 5.94
C GLU A 151 -16.07 -5.08 5.29
N VAL A 152 -16.28 -5.53 4.05
CA VAL A 152 -15.25 -6.30 3.34
C VAL A 152 -14.08 -5.41 2.93
N LEU A 153 -14.32 -4.18 2.49
CA LEU A 153 -13.23 -3.24 2.19
C LEU A 153 -12.40 -2.93 3.44
N ASP A 154 -13.06 -2.68 4.57
CA ASP A 154 -12.41 -2.46 5.86
C ASP A 154 -11.58 -3.68 6.27
N ASN A 155 -12.13 -4.88 6.14
CA ASN A 155 -11.41 -6.11 6.47
C ASN A 155 -10.17 -6.33 5.58
N ILE A 156 -10.29 -6.04 4.28
CA ILE A 156 -9.16 -6.13 3.35
C ILE A 156 -8.09 -5.09 3.71
N GLU A 157 -8.49 -3.85 3.98
CA GLU A 157 -7.58 -2.76 4.33
C GLU A 157 -6.85 -3.05 5.65
N GLU A 158 -7.55 -3.53 6.68
CA GLU A 158 -6.99 -3.92 7.98
C GLU A 158 -5.99 -5.09 7.84
N ARG A 159 -6.31 -6.09 7.02
CA ARG A 159 -5.38 -7.21 6.77
C ARG A 159 -4.11 -6.76 6.07
N LEU A 160 -4.23 -5.82 5.13
CA LEU A 160 -3.07 -5.21 4.48
C LEU A 160 -2.22 -4.41 5.48
N ASP A 161 -2.86 -3.62 6.35
CA ASP A 161 -2.15 -2.84 7.37
C ASP A 161 -1.38 -3.74 8.34
N ASN A 162 -2.04 -4.77 8.87
CA ASN A 162 -1.38 -5.76 9.72
C ASN A 162 -0.23 -6.48 9.00
N GLY A 163 -0.39 -6.78 7.71
CA GLY A 163 0.66 -7.38 6.90
C GLY A 163 1.87 -6.45 6.77
N LEU A 164 1.64 -5.18 6.42
CA LEU A 164 2.68 -4.17 6.28
C LEU A 164 3.41 -3.88 7.61
N GLU A 165 2.68 -3.79 8.72
CA GLU A 165 3.24 -3.56 10.06
C GLU A 165 4.16 -4.71 10.50
N ARG A 166 3.76 -5.96 10.23
CA ARG A 166 4.60 -7.14 10.51
C ARG A 166 5.90 -7.09 9.73
N MET A 167 5.83 -6.72 8.45
CA MET A 167 7.01 -6.58 7.59
C MET A 167 7.97 -5.49 8.10
N GLU A 168 7.44 -4.34 8.51
CA GLU A 168 8.25 -3.26 9.10
C GLU A 168 8.93 -3.74 10.38
N THR A 169 8.20 -4.43 11.24
CA THR A 169 8.73 -4.97 12.50
C THR A 169 9.84 -5.99 12.25
N GLN A 170 9.67 -6.88 11.27
CA GLN A 170 10.69 -7.86 10.87
C GLN A 170 11.97 -7.17 10.38
N HIS A 171 11.86 -6.17 9.51
CA HIS A 171 13.03 -5.41 9.06
C HIS A 171 13.78 -4.71 10.19
N LEU A 172 13.05 -4.11 11.14
CA LEU A 172 13.68 -3.50 12.31
C LEU A 172 14.40 -4.54 13.17
N GLN A 173 13.85 -5.75 13.28
CA GLN A 173 14.50 -6.84 13.99
C GLN A 173 15.77 -7.31 13.27
N ASP A 174 15.74 -7.47 11.95
CA ASP A 174 16.91 -7.85 11.15
C ASP A 174 18.03 -6.82 11.26
N LEU A 175 17.70 -5.54 11.18
CA LEU A 175 18.66 -4.45 11.38
C LEU A 175 19.29 -4.50 12.78
N ARG A 176 18.50 -4.81 13.82
CA ARG A 176 19.00 -4.96 15.19
C ARG A 176 19.93 -6.18 15.32
N ILE A 177 19.62 -7.30 14.68
CA ILE A 177 20.46 -8.50 14.67
C ILE A 177 21.78 -8.20 13.96
N MET A 178 21.72 -7.60 12.78
CA MET A 178 22.91 -7.22 12.01
C MET A 178 23.79 -6.25 12.79
N LYS A 179 23.20 -5.26 13.47
CA LYS A 179 23.93 -4.36 14.36
C LYS A 179 24.68 -5.14 15.44
N ARG A 180 24.00 -6.03 16.17
CA ARG A 180 24.62 -6.85 17.23
C ARG A 180 25.74 -7.74 16.70
N TYR A 181 25.56 -8.31 15.51
CA TYR A 181 26.59 -9.13 14.84
C TYR A 181 27.84 -8.31 14.52
N ILE A 182 27.70 -7.09 14.00
CA ILE A 182 28.83 -6.20 13.74
C ILE A 182 29.51 -5.81 15.06
N ASP A 183 28.73 -5.45 16.08
CA ASP A 183 29.25 -5.08 17.40
C ASP A 183 30.03 -6.23 18.04
N SER A 184 29.60 -7.49 17.87
CA SER A 184 30.30 -8.65 18.43
C SER A 184 31.62 -9.00 17.74
N HIS A 185 31.83 -8.55 16.50
CA HIS A 185 33.06 -8.79 15.74
C HIS A 185 34.05 -7.62 15.83
N ASN A 186 33.63 -6.49 16.41
CA ASN A 186 34.48 -5.33 16.71
C ASN A 186 34.96 -5.31 18.17
N ALA A 187 34.67 -6.36 18.94
CA ALA A 187 35.06 -6.53 20.35
C ALA A 187 36.33 -7.38 20.51
#